data_AF-A0A7C5NNU7-F1
#
_entry.id   AF-A0A7C5NNU7-F1
#
_cell.length_a   1.000
_cell.length_b   1.000
_cell.length_c   1.000
_cell.angle_alpha   90.00
_cell.angle_beta   90.00
_cell.angle_gamma   90.00
#
_symmetry.space_group_name_H-M   'P 1'
#
loop_
_entity.id
_entity.type
_entity.pdbx_description
1 polymer ?
#
loop_
_entity_poly.entity_id
_entity_poly.type
_entity_poly.pdbx_seq_one_letter_code
_entity_poly.pdbx_strand_id
1 'polypeptide(L)' 'MSGKVYLVGAGPGKSDLITVRGLNILREADVVIYDYLVDRQILDETKDGAELICCDTIGKKRYS' A
#
# COMPACT_ATOMS: atom_id res chain seq x y z
N MET A 1 5.64 10.13 15.93
CA MET A 1 4.53 10.98 15.42
C MET A 1 3.33 10.07 15.26
N SER A 2 2.20 10.31 15.92
CA SER A 2 1.01 9.46 15.72
C SER A 2 0.05 10.11 14.71
N GLY A 3 -0.38 9.34 13.71
CA GLY A 3 -1.47 9.73 12.81
C GLY A 3 -1.06 10.52 11.56
N LYS A 4 -0.03 10.07 10.83
CA LYS A 4 0.30 10.60 9.50
C LYS A 4 -0.24 9.67 8.41
N VAL A 5 -0.79 10.27 7.36
CA VAL A 5 -1.24 9.57 6.16
C VAL A 5 -0.44 10.08 4.96
N TYR A 6 0.01 9.14 4.13
CA TYR A 6 0.71 9.42 2.89
C TYR A 6 -0.08 8.81 1.73
N LEU A 7 -0.31 9.60 0.67
CA LEU A 7 -0.80 9.08 -0.60
C LEU A 7 0.40 8.83 -1.51
N VAL A 8 0.63 7.57 -1.83
CA VAL A 8 1.79 7.12 -2.61
C VAL A 8 1.29 6.47 -3.89
N GLY A 9 1.79 6.94 -5.03
CA GLY A 9 1.58 6.25 -6.30
C GLY A 9 2.52 5.04 -6.40
N ALA A 10 1.96 3.84 -6.58
CA ALA A 10 2.72 2.61 -6.77
C ALA A 10 3.43 2.52 -8.13
N GLY A 11 3.08 3.41 -9.06
CA GLY A 11 3.52 3.35 -10.46
C GLY A 11 2.50 2.60 -11.33
N PRO A 12 2.78 2.44 -12.63
CA PRO A 12 1.84 1.88 -13.61
C PRO A 12 1.83 0.35 -13.67
N GLY A 13 2.58 -0.34 -12.82
CA GLY A 13 2.66 -1.79 -12.82
C GLY A 13 3.91 -2.28 -12.12
N LYS A 14 5.07 -2.24 -12.79
CA LYS A 14 6.32 -2.80 -12.25
C LYS A 14 6.72 -2.16 -10.92
N SER A 15 7.17 -3.01 -9.99
CA SER A 15 7.57 -2.65 -8.64
C SER A 15 8.70 -1.61 -8.57
N ASP A 16 9.61 -1.61 -9.54
CA ASP A 16 10.74 -0.66 -9.64
C ASP A 16 10.34 0.75 -10.08
N LEU A 17 9.08 0.97 -10.48
CA LEU A 17 8.57 2.27 -10.90
C LEU A 17 7.95 3.09 -9.77
N ILE A 18 7.87 2.55 -8.55
CA ILE A 18 7.58 3.35 -7.36
C ILE A 18 8.73 4.34 -7.11
N THR A 19 8.40 5.56 -6.68
CA THR A 19 9.45 6.52 -6.31
C THR A 19 10.23 6.05 -5.07
N VAL A 20 11.51 6.39 -4.98
CA VAL A 20 12.36 6.07 -3.80
C VAL A 20 11.72 6.54 -2.49
N ARG A 21 11.12 7.74 -2.48
CA ARG A 21 10.43 8.25 -1.30
C ARG A 21 9.18 7.43 -0.94
N GLY A 22 8.42 7.01 -1.95
CA GLY A 22 7.24 6.17 -1.76
C GLY A 22 7.61 4.82 -1.16
N LEU A 23 8.66 4.18 -1.68
CA LEU A 23 9.18 2.91 -1.16
C LEU A 23 9.65 3.04 0.29
N ASN A 24 10.35 4.12 0.63
CA ASN A 24 10.80 4.35 2.01
C ASN A 24 9.62 4.53 2.97
N ILE A 25 8.57 5.25 2.56
CA ILE A 25 7.35 5.38 3.37
C ILE A 25 6.67 4.02 3.56
N LEU A 26 6.58 3.23 2.48
CA LEU A 26 5.96 1.91 2.50
C LEU A 26 6.65 0.97 3.51
N ARG A 27 7.99 0.98 3.52
CA ARG A 27 8.84 0.21 4.43
C ARG A 27 8.71 0.60 5.91
N GLU A 28 8.11 1.76 6.22
CA GLU A 28 7.90 2.23 7.59
C GLU A 28 6.43 2.15 8.05
N ALA A 29 5.49 2.01 7.11
CA ALA A 29 4.06 2.12 7.37
C ALA A 29 3.50 1.01 8.27
N ASP A 30 2.82 1.37 9.36
CA ASP A 30 2.05 0.45 10.23
C ASP A 30 0.88 -0.22 9.51
N VAL A 31 0.23 0.54 8.63
CA VAL A 31 -0.96 0.11 7.89
C VAL A 31 -0.82 0.58 6.45
N VAL A 32 -1.08 -0.33 5.51
CA VAL A 32 -1.04 -0.05 4.07
C VAL A 32 -2.39 -0.36 3.47
N ILE A 33 -3.07 0.69 2.98
CA ILE A 33 -4.30 0.58 2.23
C ILE A 33 -3.94 0.64 0.74
N TYR A 34 -4.33 -0.38 -0.02
CA TYR A 34 -3.94 -0.50 -1.43
C TYR A 34 -5.10 -0.99 -2.29
N ASP A 35 -5.01 -0.75 -3.60
CA ASP A 35 -5.97 -1.22 -4.61
C ASP A 35 -5.44 -2.47 -5.33
N TYR A 36 -6.33 -3.25 -5.94
CA TYR A 36 -6.01 -4.53 -6.59
C TYR A 36 -5.02 -4.42 -7.75
N LEU A 37 -4.88 -3.22 -8.33
CA LEU A 37 -3.99 -2.93 -9.45
C LEU A 37 -2.51 -2.86 -9.06
N VAL A 38 -2.20 -2.81 -7.76
CA VAL A 38 -0.82 -2.77 -7.29
C VAL A 38 -0.14 -4.12 -7.52
N ASP A 39 1.06 -4.09 -8.09
CA ASP A 39 1.91 -5.28 -8.18
C ASP A 39 2.25 -5.80 -6.78
N ARG A 40 1.98 -7.08 -6.53
CA ARG A 40 2.20 -7.72 -5.23
C ARG A 40 3.65 -7.61 -4.75
N GLN A 41 4.61 -7.54 -5.66
CA GLN A 41 6.02 -7.37 -5.29
C GLN A 41 6.28 -6.07 -4.52
N ILE A 42 5.46 -5.03 -4.73
CA ILE A 42 5.57 -3.80 -3.91
C ILE A 42 5.16 -4.08 -2.47
N LEU A 43 4.17 -4.94 -2.24
CA LEU A 43 3.68 -5.26 -0.90
C LEU A 43 4.69 -6.11 -0.10
N ASP A 44 5.58 -6.84 -0.77
CA ASP A 44 6.67 -7.59 -0.12
C ASP A 44 7.71 -6.66 0.53
N GLU A 45 7.72 -5.37 0.16
CA GLU A 45 8.58 -4.34 0.75
C GLU A 45 7.98 -3.70 2.01
N THR A 46 6.77 -4.10 2.39
CA THR A 46 6.14 -3.61 3.62
C THR A 46 6.88 -4.13 4.84
N LYS A 47 6.85 -3.38 5.93
CA LYS A 47 7.48 -3.86 7.17
C LYS A 47 6.80 -5.12 7.68
N ASP A 48 7.60 -5.95 8.36
CA ASP A 48 7.08 -7.10 9.08
C ASP A 48 5.99 -6.68 10.08
N GLY A 49 4.84 -7.34 10.01
CA GLY A 49 3.69 -7.06 10.86
C GLY A 49 2.85 -5.85 10.43
N ALA A 50 3.12 -5.23 9.27
CA ALA A 50 2.21 -4.24 8.71
C ALA A 50 0.82 -4.84 8.43
N GLU A 51 -0.23 -4.10 8.76
CA GLU A 51 -1.58 -4.47 8.36
C GLU A 51 -1.82 -4.08 6.90
N LEU A 52 -2.18 -5.07 6.06
CA LEU A 52 -2.46 -4.86 4.64
C LEU A 52 -3.97 -4.90 4.40
N ILE A 53 -4.54 -3.79 3.93
CA ILE A 53 -5.98 -3.66 3.69
C ILE A 53 -6.23 -3.40 2.20
N CYS A 54 -6.81 -4.39 1.52
CA CYS A 54 -7.17 -4.28 0.11
C CYS A 54 -8.56 -3.61 -0.07
N CYS A 55 -8.62 -2.54 -0.85
CA CYS A 55 -9.85 -1.77 -1.11
C CYS A 55 -10.99 -2.61 -1.71
N ASP A 56 -10.69 -3.62 -2.52
CA ASP A 56 -11.69 -4.54 -3.09
C ASP A 56 -12.53 -5.26 -2.04
N THR A 57 -11.94 -5.50 -0.87
CA THR A 57 -12.62 -6.18 0.25
C THR A 57 -13.52 -5.23 1.05
N ILE A 58 -13.21 -3.92 1.04
CA ILE A 58 -13.99 -2.89 1.71
C ILE A 58 -15.26 -2.57 0.92
N GLY A 59 -15.15 -2.45 -0.41
CA GLY A 59 -16.27 -2.10 -1.29
C GLY A 59 -17.40 -3.14 -1.26
N LYS A 60 -17.05 -4.42 -1.19
CA LYS A 60 -18.02 -5.54 -1.20
C LYS A 60 -18.93 -5.59 0.04
N LYS A 61 -18.50 -5.08 1.19
CA LYS A 61 -19.31 -5.03 2.43
C LYS A 61 -20.33 -3.89 2.46
N ARG A 62 -20.20 -2.89 1.58
CA ARG A 62 -21.00 -1.65 1.65
C ARG A 62 -22.19 -1.62 0.69
N TYR A 63 -22.26 -2.57 -0.25
CA TYR A 63 -23.31 -2.68 -1.26
C TYR A 63 -23.99 -4.07 -1.28
N SER A 64 -23.79 -4.87 -0.22
CA SER A 64 -24.49 -6.14 0.03
C SER A 64 -25.66 -5.94 0.98
#